data_AF-A0A0P9PU37-F1
#
_entry.id   AF-A0A0P9PU37-F1
#
_cell.length_a   1.000
_cell.length_b   1.000
_cell.length_c   1.000
_cell.angle_alpha   90.00
_cell.angle_beta   90.00
_cell.angle_gamma   90.00
#
_symmetry.space_group_name_H-M   'P 1'
#
loop_
_entity.id
_entity.type
_entity.pdbx_description
1 polymer ?
#
loop_
_entity_poly.entity_id
_entity_poly.type
_entity_poly.pdbx_seq_one_letter_code
_entity_poly.pdbx_strand_id
1 'polypeptide(L)' 'MPFSDYKTALVTGASSGIGEAVVERLCAEGLQVHALARSADKLAAHRLCCACYRRD' A
#
# COMPACT_ATOMS: atom_id res chain seq x y z
N MET A 1 0.61 -8.96 -21.28
CA MET A 1 0.42 -9.10 -19.82
C MET A 1 -0.66 -8.13 -19.39
N PRO A 2 -1.91 -8.57 -19.17
CA PRO A 2 -2.91 -7.76 -18.50
C PRO A 2 -2.48 -7.45 -17.06
N PHE A 3 -2.97 -6.34 -16.50
CA PHE A 3 -2.66 -5.94 -15.12
C PHE A 3 -3.11 -6.96 -14.07
N SER A 4 -4.05 -7.84 -14.41
CA SER A 4 -4.56 -8.92 -13.56
C SER A 4 -3.52 -10.01 -13.24
N ASP A 5 -2.38 -10.05 -13.92
CA ASP A 5 -1.33 -11.05 -13.66
C ASP A 5 -0.40 -10.66 -12.50
N TYR A 6 -0.43 -9.39 -12.07
CA TYR A 6 0.42 -8.91 -10.98
C TYR A 6 -0.11 -9.36 -9.62
N LYS A 7 0.78 -9.91 -8.80
CA LYS A 7 0.45 -10.40 -7.45
C LYS A 7 0.88 -9.46 -6.33
N THR A 8 1.78 -8.52 -6.63
CA THR A 8 2.44 -7.69 -5.61
C THR A 8 2.58 -6.26 -6.13
N ALA A 9 2.41 -5.28 -5.26
CA ALA A 9 2.55 -3.86 -5.58
C ALA A 9 3.37 -3.11 -4.51
N LEU A 10 4.13 -2.11 -4.95
CA LEU A 10 4.82 -1.16 -4.08
C LEU A 10 4.19 0.22 -4.23
N VAL A 11 3.70 0.79 -3.13
CA VAL A 11 3.07 2.13 -3.14
C VAL A 11 3.87 3.08 -2.26
N THR A 12 4.32 4.19 -2.84
CA THR A 12 4.98 5.28 -2.12
C THR A 12 3.99 6.40 -1.80
N GLY A 13 4.25 7.16 -0.73
CA GLY A 13 3.29 8.17 -0.26
C GLY A 13 2.00 7.57 0.28
N ALA A 14 2.06 6.31 0.75
CA ALA A 14 0.90 5.52 1.16
C ALA A 14 0.21 5.98 2.46
N SER A 15 0.69 7.06 3.08
CA SER A 15 0.18 7.53 4.37
C SER A 15 -1.02 8.49 4.27
N SER A 16 -1.41 8.90 3.06
CA SER A 16 -2.57 9.80 2.87
C SER A 16 -2.96 9.95 1.41
N GLY A 17 -4.23 10.29 1.16
CA GLY A 17 -4.70 10.82 -0.12
C GLY A 17 -4.67 9.76 -1.23
N ILE A 18 -4.08 10.08 -2.38
CA ILE A 18 -4.07 9.14 -3.53
C ILE A 18 -3.33 7.86 -3.19
N GLY A 19 -2.17 7.94 -2.52
CA GLY A 19 -1.37 6.76 -2.19
C GLY A 19 -2.13 5.80 -1.27
N GLU A 20 -2.87 6.35 -0.30
CA GLU A 20 -3.75 5.59 0.59
C GLU A 20 -4.88 4.89 -0.17
N ALA A 21 -5.63 5.65 -1.00
CA ALA A 21 -6.73 5.09 -1.80
C ALA A 21 -6.25 3.99 -2.77
N VAL A 22 -5.05 4.12 -3.33
CA VAL A 22 -4.44 3.10 -4.18
C VAL A 22 -4.11 1.83 -3.40
N VAL A 23 -3.57 1.96 -2.18
CA VAL A 23 -3.31 0.81 -1.31
C VAL A 23 -4.60 0.04 -1.03
N GLU A 24 -5.66 0.74 -0.63
CA GLU A 24 -6.97 0.13 -0.34
C GLU A 24 -7.52 -0.62 -1.56
N ARG A 25 -7.45 0.01 -2.74
CA ARG A 25 -7.95 -0.58 -3.97
C ARG A 25 -7.18 -1.85 -4.37
N LEU A 26 -5.84 -1.81 -4.32
CA LEU A 26 -5.01 -2.96 -4.71
C LEU A 26 -5.15 -4.12 -3.71
N CYS A 27 -5.29 -3.81 -2.43
CA CYS A 27 -5.63 -4.78 -1.40
C CYS A 27 -6.97 -5.47 -1.65
N ALA A 28 -8.01 -4.70 -2.03
CA ALA A 28 -9.33 -5.24 -2.33
C ALA A 28 -9.34 -6.15 -3.57
N GLU A 29 -8.41 -5.93 -4.50
CA GLU A 29 -8.20 -6.80 -5.67
C GLU A 29 -7.34 -8.04 -5.35
N GLY A 30 -6.91 -8.22 -4.10
CA GLY A 30 -6.18 -9.40 -3.64
C GLY A 30 -4.66 -9.35 -3.88
N LEU A 31 -4.11 -8.17 -4.20
CA LEU A 31 -2.67 -8.00 -4.32
C LEU A 31 -2.01 -7.90 -2.94
N GLN A 32 -0.79 -8.43 -2.85
CA GLN A 32 0.09 -8.14 -1.72
C GLN A 32 0.68 -6.73 -1.89
N VAL A 33 0.36 -5.82 -0.97
CA VAL A 33 0.81 -4.43 -1.08
C VAL A 33 1.88 -4.12 -0.04
N HIS A 34 2.99 -3.56 -0.52
CA HIS A 34 4.04 -2.95 0.29
C HIS A 34 3.84 -1.45 0.31
N ALA A 35 3.50 -0.92 1.48
CA ALA A 35 3.17 0.49 1.65
C ALA A 35 4.36 1.24 2.26
N LEU A 36 4.84 2.29 1.58
CA LEU A 36 5.99 3.10 1.97
C LEU A 36 5.59 4.55 2.26
N ALA A 37 5.94 5.02 3.46
CA ALA A 37 5.80 6.42 3.85
C ALA A 37 6.78 6.81 4.97
N ARG A 38 6.97 8.13 5.17
CA ARG A 38 7.79 8.68 6.26
C ARG A 38 7.14 8.54 7.64
N SER A 39 5.82 8.72 7.70
CA SER A 39 5.07 8.77 8.96
C SER A 39 4.46 7.41 9.28
N ALA A 40 5.11 6.62 10.13
CA ALA A 40 4.61 5.29 10.47
C ALA A 40 3.29 5.33 11.24
N ASP A 41 3.01 6.38 12.02
CA ASP A 41 1.75 6.49 12.76
C ASP A 41 0.55 6.55 11.81
N LYS A 42 0.67 7.33 10.74
CA LYS A 42 -0.33 7.39 9.67
C LYS A 42 -0.42 6.08 8.91
N LEU A 43 0.72 5.43 8.66
CA LEU A 43 0.77 4.16 7.93
C LEU A 43 0.15 3.00 8.72
N ALA A 44 0.27 3.01 10.06
CA ALA A 44 -0.25 1.97 10.94
C ALA A 44 -1.78 1.92 10.99
N ALA A 45 -2.47 2.99 10.61
CA ALA A 45 -3.93 3.02 10.53
C ALA A 45 -4.48 2.06 9.44
N HIS A 46 -3.68 1.67 8.45
CA HIS A 46 -4.13 0.91 7.26
C HIS A 46 -3.54 -0.52 7.18
N ARG A 47 -3.21 -1.10 8.34
CA ARG A 47 -2.30 -2.26 8.48
C ARG A 47 -2.93 -3.63 8.19
N LEU A 48 -4.20 -3.71 7.82
CA LEU A 48 -4.94 -4.98 7.74
C LEU A 48 -4.54 -5.88 6.55
N CYS A 49 -3.92 -5.33 5.51
CA CYS A 49 -3.54 -6.06 4.30
C CYS A 49 -2.04 -5.93 3.94
N CYS A 50 -1.35 -4.90 4.45
CA CYS A 50 -0.07 -4.46 3.88
C CYS A 50 1.15 -4.79 4.75
N ALA A 51 2.28 -5.05 4.09
CA ALA A 51 3.59 -4.94 4.72
C ALA A 51 4.05 -3.48 4.71
N CYS A 52 3.89 -2.79 5.84
CA CYS A 52 4.24 -1.38 6.00
C CYS A 52 5.73 -1.18 6.29
N TYR A 53 6.41 -0.34 5.51
CA TYR A 53 7.82 0.02 5.69
C TYR A 53 7.97 1.53 5.90
N ARG A 54 8.62 1.93 6.99
CA ARG A 54 9.07 3.32 7.22
C ARG A 54 10.39 3.50 6.49
N ARG A 55 10.52 4.57 5.70
CA ARG A 55 11.83 4.99 5.17
C ARG A 55 12.22 6.25 5.92
N ASP A 56 13.29 6.14 6.72
CA ASP A 56 13.85 7.25 7.50
C ASP A 56 14.21 8.45 6.61
#